data_AF-A0A4D9CSE4-F1
#
_entry.id   AF-A0A4D9CSE4-F1
#
_cell.length_a   1.000
_cell.length_b   1.000
_cell.length_c   1.000
_cell.angle_alpha   90.00
_cell.angle_beta   90.00
_cell.angle_gamma   90.00
#
_symmetry.space_group_name_H-M   'P 1'
#
loop_
_entity.id
_entity.type
_entity.pdbx_description
1 polymer ?
#
loop_
_entity_poly.entity_id
_entity_poly.type
_entity_poly.pdbx_seq_one_letter_code
_entity_poly.pdbx_strand_id
1 'polypeptide(L)'
;MGHLTDQNTAGTDDLLRQLKIKVGVARRLIKEAASYEKEAAAQEQKIAGMRTEGRDSYDIKKQEEVLQESYMMIPDSKSRLQAALEHLAAFLTQSRDVKEVQESDVYAEASELASQLVTADSSG
;
A
#
# COMPACT_ATOMS: atom_id res chain seq x y z
N MET A 1 -4.15 -40.01 -30.12
CA MET A 1 -3.17 -39.01 -29.65
C MET A 1 -3.85 -38.23 -28.54
N GLY A 2 -3.45 -38.47 -27.29
CA GLY A 2 -4.16 -38.01 -26.10
C GLY A 2 -4.09 -36.49 -25.92
N HIS A 3 -5.25 -35.88 -25.70
CA HIS A 3 -5.38 -34.60 -25.00
C HIS A 3 -5.00 -34.84 -23.53
N LEU A 4 -3.94 -34.18 -23.05
CA LEU A 4 -3.47 -34.27 -21.67
C LEU A 4 -2.92 -32.93 -21.17
N THR A 5 -3.58 -31.82 -21.53
CA THR A 5 -3.11 -30.47 -21.15
C THR A 5 -4.15 -29.57 -20.47
N ASP A 6 -5.39 -30.02 -20.25
CA ASP A 6 -6.46 -29.15 -19.73
C ASP A 6 -6.51 -29.01 -18.20
N GLN A 7 -5.81 -29.86 -17.42
CA GLN A 7 -5.97 -29.86 -15.96
C GLN A 7 -4.98 -28.98 -15.19
N ASN A 8 -3.93 -28.45 -15.84
CA ASN A 8 -2.92 -27.60 -15.19
C ASN A 8 -3.11 -26.10 -15.48
N THR A 9 -3.81 -25.74 -16.56
CA THR A 9 -4.04 -24.35 -16.97
C THR A 9 -5.03 -23.61 -16.06
N ALA A 10 -6.11 -24.28 -15.64
CA ALA A 10 -7.12 -23.68 -14.75
C ALA A 10 -6.57 -23.28 -13.37
N GLY A 11 -5.58 -24.02 -12.85
CA GLY A 11 -4.91 -23.69 -11.59
C GLY A 11 -4.00 -22.47 -11.71
N THR A 12 -3.23 -22.38 -12.80
CA THR A 12 -2.39 -21.23 -13.09
C THR A 12 -3.19 -19.96 -13.34
N ASP A 13 -4.30 -20.04 -14.07
CA ASP A 13 -5.18 -18.89 -14.32
C ASP A 13 -5.78 -18.33 -13.03
N ASP A 14 -6.14 -19.21 -12.08
CA ASP A 14 -6.60 -18.78 -10.76
C ASP A 14 -5.48 -18.09 -9.97
N LEU A 15 -4.24 -18.61 -10.00
CA LEU A 15 -3.10 -17.95 -9.36
C LEU A 15 -2.83 -16.55 -9.95
N LEU A 16 -2.87 -16.41 -11.27
CA LEU A 16 -2.70 -15.12 -11.95
C LEU A 16 -3.82 -14.14 -11.59
N ARG A 17 -5.07 -14.62 -11.51
CA ARG A 17 -6.21 -13.82 -11.07
C ARG A 17 -6.03 -13.35 -9.62
N GLN A 18 -5.64 -14.25 -8.71
CA GLN A 18 -5.38 -13.91 -7.31
C GLN A 18 -4.24 -12.90 -7.16
N LEU A 19 -3.16 -13.05 -7.93
CA LEU A 19 -2.04 -12.12 -7.95
C LEU A 19 -2.50 -10.72 -8.36
N LYS A 20 -3.26 -10.60 -9.44
CA LYS A 20 -3.83 -9.32 -9.91
C LYS A 20 -4.73 -8.67 -8.87
N ILE A 21 -5.54 -9.45 -8.16
CA ILE A 21 -6.39 -8.94 -7.07
C ILE A 21 -5.53 -8.37 -5.94
N LYS A 22 -4.52 -9.12 -5.48
CA LYS A 22 -3.64 -8.69 -4.38
C LYS A 22 -2.85 -7.43 -4.73
N VAL A 23 -2.29 -7.35 -5.94
CA VAL A 23 -1.66 -6.13 -6.47
C VAL A 23 -2.64 -4.96 -6.48
N GLY A 24 -3.86 -5.18 -6.97
CA GLY A 24 -4.89 -4.14 -6.99
C GLY A 24 -5.28 -3.63 -5.60
N VAL A 25 -5.32 -4.51 -4.59
CA VAL A 25 -5.55 -4.13 -3.19
C VAL A 25 -4.40 -3.30 -2.65
N ALA A 26 -3.16 -3.77 -2.78
CA ALA A 26 -1.97 -3.04 -2.33
C ALA A 26 -1.89 -1.65 -2.97
N ARG A 27 -2.10 -1.54 -4.29
CA ARG A 27 -2.07 -0.27 -5.02
C ARG A 27 -3.09 0.75 -4.50
N ARG A 28 -4.30 0.30 -4.12
CA ARG A 28 -5.32 1.19 -3.55
C ARG A 28 -4.92 1.68 -2.15
N LEU A 29 -4.41 0.78 -1.32
CA LEU A 29 -3.98 1.12 0.04
C LEU A 29 -2.76 2.06 0.05
N ILE A 30 -1.83 1.91 -0.90
CA ILE A 30 -0.71 2.87 -1.08
C ILE A 30 -1.25 4.27 -1.34
N LYS A 31 -2.22 4.41 -2.25
CA LYS A 31 -2.82 5.71 -2.57
C LYS A 31 -3.59 6.29 -1.37
N GLU A 32 -4.28 5.45 -0.63
CA GLU A 32 -5.01 5.85 0.58
C GLU A 32 -4.04 6.38 1.65
N ALA A 33 -3.02 5.60 2.01
CA ALA A 33 -2.01 6.01 2.99
C ALA A 33 -1.30 7.30 2.56
N ALA A 34 -0.89 7.39 1.28
CA ALA A 34 -0.23 8.59 0.75
C ALA A 34 -1.14 9.82 0.74
N SER A 35 -2.47 9.65 0.57
CA SER A 35 -3.43 10.76 0.62
C SER A 35 -3.48 11.35 2.04
N TYR A 36 -3.59 10.50 3.05
CA TYR A 36 -3.63 10.96 4.45
C TYR A 36 -2.31 11.61 4.89
N GLU A 37 -1.16 11.05 4.47
CA GLU A 37 0.14 11.69 4.71
C GLU A 37 0.25 13.06 4.04
N LYS A 38 -0.23 13.18 2.79
CA LYS A 38 -0.22 14.45 2.06
C LYS A 38 -1.13 15.49 2.71
N GLU A 39 -2.30 15.09 3.19
CA GLU A 39 -3.23 15.97 3.90
C GLU A 39 -2.62 16.47 5.22
N ALA A 40 -2.01 15.58 6.00
CA ALA A 40 -1.31 15.96 7.22
C ALA A 40 -0.17 16.94 6.94
N ALA A 41 0.69 16.64 5.95
CA ALA A 41 1.80 17.52 5.57
C ALA A 41 1.33 18.90 5.09
N ALA A 42 0.24 18.97 4.31
CA ALA A 42 -0.34 20.24 3.88
C ALA A 42 -0.87 21.06 5.07
N GLN A 43 -1.49 20.39 6.04
CA GLN A 43 -2.00 21.02 7.25
C GLN A 43 -0.88 21.49 8.18
N GLU A 44 0.21 20.72 8.32
CA GLU A 44 1.44 21.14 9.02
C GLU A 44 2.03 22.41 8.41
N GLN A 45 2.18 22.44 7.07
CA GLN A 45 2.69 23.62 6.36
C GLN A 45 1.80 24.84 6.59
N LYS A 46 0.48 24.65 6.58
CA LYS A 46 -0.48 25.72 6.90
C LYS A 46 -0.28 26.25 8.32
N ILE A 47 -0.18 25.37 9.32
CA ILE A 47 0.05 25.77 10.72
C ILE A 47 1.38 26.52 10.87
N ALA A 48 2.45 26.05 10.22
CA ALA A 48 3.75 26.72 10.22
C ALA A 48 3.68 28.13 9.58
N GLY A 49 2.92 28.28 8.49
CA GLY A 49 2.61 29.57 7.89
C GLY A 49 1.88 30.50 8.85
N MET A 50 0.81 30.01 9.50
CA MET A 50 0.05 30.80 10.48
C MET A 50 0.90 31.28 11.66
N ARG A 51 1.83 30.44 12.14
CA ARG A 51 2.80 30.81 13.19
C ARG A 51 3.76 31.91 12.71
N THR A 52 4.24 31.81 11.47
CA THR A 52 5.15 32.78 10.86
C THR A 52 4.48 34.13 10.63
N GLU A 53 3.20 34.11 10.24
CA GLU A 53 2.37 35.30 10.07
C GLU A 53 1.95 35.96 11.39
N GLY A 54 2.25 35.34 12.54
CA GLY A 54 1.84 35.84 13.86
C GLY A 54 0.34 35.80 14.07
N ARG A 55 -0.36 34.82 13.47
CA ARG A 55 -1.80 34.64 13.66
C ARG A 55 -2.15 34.29 15.10
N ASP A 56 -3.41 34.52 15.45
CA ASP A 56 -3.92 34.30 16.79
C ASP A 56 -3.73 32.85 17.26
N SER A 57 -3.39 32.71 18.54
CA SER A 57 -3.10 31.41 19.17
C SER A 57 -4.31 30.46 19.19
N TYR A 58 -5.54 30.99 19.28
CA TYR A 58 -6.76 30.19 19.23
C TYR A 58 -6.97 29.61 17.83
N ASP A 59 -6.75 30.42 16.79
CA ASP A 59 -6.83 29.98 15.39
C ASP A 59 -5.81 28.86 15.09
N ILE A 60 -4.57 29.02 15.59
CA ILE A 60 -3.51 28.01 15.43
C ILE A 60 -3.90 26.71 16.15
N LYS A 61 -4.33 26.79 17.41
CA LYS A 61 -4.73 25.62 18.20
C LYS A 61 -5.86 24.83 17.53
N LYS A 62 -6.84 25.53 16.95
CA LYS A 62 -7.93 24.89 16.20
C LYS A 62 -7.43 24.14 14.96
N GLN A 63 -6.41 24.64 14.28
CA GLN A 63 -5.80 23.92 13.15
C GLN A 63 -4.97 22.72 13.59
N GLU A 64 -4.35 22.77 14.77
CA GLU A 64 -3.65 21.63 15.38
C GLU A 64 -4.62 20.50 15.76
N GLU A 65 -5.80 20.83 16.27
CA GLU A 65 -6.86 19.85 16.53
C GLU A 65 -7.26 19.11 15.24
N VAL A 66 -7.45 19.85 14.13
CA VAL A 66 -7.72 19.26 12.80
C VAL A 66 -6.54 18.40 12.32
N LEU A 67 -5.29 18.81 12.56
CA LEU A 67 -4.12 18.00 12.21
C LEU A 67 -4.10 16.68 12.98
N GLN A 68 -4.48 16.68 14.26
CA GLN A 68 -4.58 15.45 15.04
C GLN A 68 -5.62 14.49 14.46
N GLU A 69 -6.75 14.99 13.94
CA GLU A 69 -7.73 14.15 13.23
C GLU A 69 -7.13 13.47 11.99
N SER A 70 -6.35 14.19 11.18
CA SER A 70 -5.62 13.61 10.06
C SER A 70 -4.64 12.53 10.50
N TYR A 71 -3.88 12.77 11.58
CA TYR A 71 -2.94 11.78 12.10
C TYR A 71 -3.61 10.52 12.64
N MET A 72 -4.82 10.61 13.21
CA MET A 72 -5.52 9.42 13.72
C MET A 72 -5.84 8.40 12.61
N MET A 73 -5.94 8.83 11.34
CA MET A 73 -6.24 7.95 10.20
C MET A 73 -4.99 7.26 9.61
N ILE A 74 -3.81 7.84 9.78
CA ILE A 74 -2.57 7.35 9.17
C ILE A 74 -2.18 5.95 9.71
N PRO A 75 -2.18 5.67 11.03
CA PRO A 75 -1.79 4.36 11.55
C PRO A 75 -2.62 3.21 10.99
N ASP A 76 -3.94 3.36 10.93
CA ASP A 76 -4.83 2.32 10.42
C ASP A 76 -4.62 2.07 8.92
N SER A 77 -4.51 3.14 8.12
CA SER A 77 -4.22 3.01 6.68
C SER A 77 -2.86 2.34 6.40
N LYS A 78 -1.83 2.66 7.19
CA LYS A 78 -0.50 2.03 7.12
C LYS A 78 -0.53 0.57 7.54
N SER A 79 -1.25 0.25 8.63
CA SER A 79 -1.39 -1.14 9.09
C SER A 79 -2.10 -2.00 8.05
N ARG A 80 -3.19 -1.49 7.45
CA ARG A 80 -3.89 -2.16 6.34
C ARG A 80 -3.00 -2.36 5.13
N LEU A 81 -2.20 -1.34 4.76
CA LEU A 81 -1.22 -1.45 3.67
C LEU A 81 -0.17 -2.53 3.97
N GLN A 82 0.43 -2.51 5.16
CA GLN A 82 1.43 -3.50 5.57
C GLN A 82 0.88 -4.92 5.46
N ALA A 83 -0.31 -5.18 6.02
CA ALA A 83 -0.95 -6.48 5.94
C ALA A 83 -1.17 -6.92 4.48
N ALA A 84 -1.61 -6.00 3.60
CA ALA A 84 -1.79 -6.32 2.18
C ALA A 84 -0.48 -6.67 1.47
N LEU A 85 0.61 -5.97 1.79
CA LEU A 85 1.94 -6.28 1.25
C LEU A 85 2.47 -7.62 1.79
N GLU A 86 2.26 -7.93 3.08
CA GLU A 86 2.62 -9.23 3.66
C GLU A 86 1.87 -10.38 2.98
N HIS A 87 0.57 -10.20 2.75
CA HIS A 87 -0.24 -11.17 2.00
C HIS A 87 0.22 -11.33 0.54
N LEU A 88 0.72 -10.27 -0.09
CA LEU A 88 1.27 -10.31 -1.44
C LEU A 88 2.63 -11.03 -1.46
N ALA A 89 3.53 -10.73 -0.53
CA ALA A 89 4.83 -11.39 -0.39
C ALA A 89 4.68 -12.90 -0.10
N ALA A 90 3.76 -13.26 0.79
CA ALA A 90 3.44 -14.65 1.08
C ALA A 90 2.90 -15.38 -0.16
N PHE A 91 2.05 -14.72 -0.94
CA PHE A 91 1.52 -15.28 -2.19
C PHE A 91 2.62 -15.50 -3.23
N LEU A 92 3.50 -14.52 -3.46
CA LEU A 92 4.65 -14.66 -4.37
C LEU A 92 5.56 -15.82 -3.96
N THR A 93 5.77 -16.00 -2.65
CA THR A 93 6.55 -17.14 -2.12
C THR A 93 5.86 -18.48 -2.41
N GLN A 94 4.54 -18.55 -2.24
CA GLN A 94 3.76 -19.77 -2.50
C GLN A 94 3.70 -20.11 -4.00
N SER A 95 3.63 -19.12 -4.88
CA SER A 95 3.55 -19.31 -6.33
C SER A 95 4.92 -19.32 -7.01
N ARG A 96 6.02 -19.34 -6.26
CA ARG A 96 7.37 -19.15 -6.81
C ARG A 96 7.78 -20.23 -7.81
N ASP A 97 7.25 -21.44 -7.70
CA ASP A 97 7.64 -22.57 -8.54
C ASP A 97 6.78 -22.66 -9.82
N VAL A 98 5.86 -21.70 -10.03
CA VAL A 98 4.98 -21.62 -11.21
C VAL A 98 5.55 -20.60 -12.20
N LYS A 99 6.18 -21.09 -13.27
CA LYS A 99 6.88 -20.24 -14.26
C LYS A 99 5.95 -19.22 -14.92
N GLU A 100 4.73 -19.63 -15.25
CA GLU A 100 3.73 -18.78 -15.90
C GLU A 100 3.34 -17.59 -15.01
N VAL A 101 3.38 -17.76 -13.68
CA VAL A 101 3.19 -16.65 -12.73
C VAL A 101 4.41 -15.74 -12.74
N GLN A 102 5.64 -16.27 -12.73
CA GLN A 102 6.87 -15.48 -12.77
C GLN A 102 7.03 -14.67 -14.06
N GLU A 103 6.64 -15.25 -15.20
CA GLU A 103 6.73 -14.64 -16.52
C GLU A 103 5.55 -13.70 -16.83
N SER A 104 4.58 -13.60 -15.91
CA SER A 104 3.44 -12.70 -16.08
C SER A 104 3.82 -11.23 -15.97
N ASP A 105 3.08 -10.39 -16.69
CA ASP A 105 3.21 -8.93 -16.68
C ASP A 105 3.08 -8.33 -15.27
N VAL A 106 2.20 -8.91 -14.45
CA VAL A 106 1.90 -8.43 -13.09
C VAL A 106 2.96 -8.82 -12.04
N TYR A 107 3.84 -9.79 -12.34
CA TYR A 107 4.80 -10.31 -11.36
C TYR A 107 5.86 -9.28 -10.96
N ALA A 108 6.35 -8.50 -11.92
CA ALA A 108 7.35 -7.45 -11.67
C ALA A 108 6.80 -6.39 -10.72
N GLU A 109 5.58 -5.91 -10.97
CA GLU A 109 4.90 -4.97 -10.07
C GLU A 109 4.66 -5.59 -8.70
N ALA A 110 4.17 -6.82 -8.64
CA ALA A 110 3.92 -7.49 -7.37
C ALA A 110 5.20 -7.59 -6.51
N SER A 111 6.34 -7.88 -7.15
CA SER A 111 7.64 -7.97 -6.49
C SER A 111 8.14 -6.62 -6.00
N GLU A 112 7.98 -5.57 -6.82
CA GLU A 112 8.30 -4.20 -6.44
C GLU A 112 7.46 -3.75 -5.23
N LEU A 113 6.14 -3.97 -5.27
CA LEU A 113 5.24 -3.63 -4.17
C LEU A 113 5.62 -4.39 -2.90
N ALA A 114 5.88 -5.70 -2.99
CA ALA A 114 6.28 -6.51 -1.84
C ALA A 114 7.62 -6.05 -1.23
N SER A 115 8.53 -5.48 -2.03
CA SER A 115 9.81 -4.96 -1.52
C SER A 115 9.67 -3.76 -0.58
N GLN A 116 8.54 -3.03 -0.65
CA GLN A 116 8.25 -1.88 0.22
C GLN A 116 8.07 -2.26 1.69
N LEU A 117 7.83 -3.54 2.00
CA LEU A 117 7.83 -4.05 3.39
C LEU A 117 9.16 -3.83 4.09
N VAL A 118 10.28 -4.01 3.38
CA VAL A 118 11.63 -3.96 3.95
C VAL A 118 12.00 -2.52 4.36
N THR A 119 11.40 -1.52 3.73
CA THR A 119 11.66 -0.11 4.02
C THR A 119 10.87 0.44 5.21
N ALA A 120 9.80 -0.22 5.65
CA ALA A 120 8.94 0.26 6.73
C ALA A 120 9.52 0.01 8.14
N ASP A 121 10.34 -1.04 8.31
CA ASP A 121 10.95 -1.44 9.60
C ASP A 121 12.20 -0.61 9.98
N SER A 122 12.64 0.31 9.13
CA SER A 122 13.86 1.12 9.35
C SER A 122 13.59 2.47 10.03
N SER A 123 12.34 2.74 10.43
CA SER A 123 11.94 3.98 11.11
C SER A 123 11.48 3.67 12.53
N GLY A 124 12.42 3.20 13.36
CA GLY A 124 12.27 3.04 14.81
C GLY A 124 13.19 3.98 15.56
#